data_AF-A0A661JRP5-F1
#
_entry.id   AF-A0A661JRP5-F1
#
_cell.length_a   1.000
_cell.length_b   1.000
_cell.length_c   1.000
_cell.angle_alpha   90.00
_cell.angle_beta   90.00
_cell.angle_gamma   90.00
#
_symmetry.space_group_name_H-M   'P 1'
#
loop_
_entity.id
_entity.type
_entity.pdbx_description
1 polymer ?
#
loop_
_entity_poly.entity_id
_entity_poly.type
_entity_poly.pdbx_seq_one_letter_code
_entity_poly.pdbx_strand_id
1 'polypeptide(L)'
;MPIFPAKARTELAFIRTGVAFIALATGLMRYFGVGWWTITDAVIFILGMAMVTIGIYYYLPTRKQEDRLIDLIRQKEEDLMGKKFRILVLDDDPNVCKTSEFYLSKEGYHVEASIDPFAAKERLEATEFDVVITDLMMEGKVDIENNQQLIRAEKELKELAMNAEVPPEISYLIEKKSREIEEGAGRKLFWAVRSSAIGEDLENSFAGQFSTVLNVPTEELVTKYKEVISSKYNARAIVYRKIKNIRDDDISMSVGIVEMVHPLCSGVLYTTDPVKPEKQEIIINAVWGLGQLLVDGVISADIFVLDRSDGFRIKKREIAEKQVCLVECTEGGIDHEMVSDERCTSPCLDDEQLEELAAVGIKIENHFSCPQDIEWAFDKQKKLYLLQARPLHVVKTQKEEEPVHLLDAPIISNKGEPVSAGVAIGKVFKLNDIHDLVNMPRGSILVTRNSTPRLVKAVEKAAAIIAERGNTTDHMASVVREFKIPCIVKVPSAFSILKNGQEVTVDAIHGIIYEGSFPELIREETELHEKWVDVKSTESYQLLHRLSKLIIPLHLTDPREQNFKPECCETWHDILRFCHETALNEMFQLTERDVCASCALVRSSRGHEYERFAWCHVAHGIF
;
A
#
# COMPACT_ATOMS: atom_id res chain seq x y z
N MET A 1 -4.72 27.35 18.73
CA MET A 1 -4.45 28.58 19.52
C MET A 1 -5.12 28.50 20.90
N PRO A 2 -4.67 27.64 21.86
CA PRO A 2 -5.42 27.36 23.10
C PRO A 2 -4.94 28.13 24.35
N ILE A 3 -3.99 29.05 24.23
CA ILE A 3 -3.29 29.64 25.40
C ILE A 3 -4.07 30.78 26.07
N PHE A 4 -4.98 31.45 25.35
CA PHE A 4 -5.69 32.65 25.83
C PHE A 4 -6.79 32.41 26.89
N PRO A 5 -7.72 31.42 26.77
CA PRO A 5 -8.81 31.27 27.73
C PRO A 5 -8.33 30.78 29.11
N ALA A 6 -7.17 30.11 29.17
CA ALA A 6 -6.57 29.70 30.43
C ALA A 6 -6.12 30.91 31.26
N LYS A 7 -5.52 31.92 30.63
CA LYS A 7 -4.90 33.07 31.30
C LYS A 7 -5.93 34.02 31.92
N ALA A 8 -7.03 34.30 31.22
CA ALA A 8 -8.13 35.13 31.72
C ALA A 8 -8.85 34.48 32.92
N ARG A 9 -8.96 33.14 32.95
CA ARG A 9 -9.52 32.39 34.10
C ARG A 9 -8.65 32.50 35.34
N THR A 10 -7.32 32.43 35.18
CA THR A 10 -6.37 32.59 36.29
C THR A 10 -6.43 34.00 36.87
N GLU A 11 -6.48 35.03 36.02
CA GLU A 11 -6.54 36.45 36.44
C GLU A 11 -7.85 36.80 37.16
N LEU A 12 -8.99 36.26 36.69
CA LEU A 12 -10.28 36.39 37.38
C LEU A 12 -10.30 35.66 38.74
N ALA A 13 -9.58 34.54 38.85
CA ALA A 13 -9.43 33.82 40.12
C ALA A 13 -8.63 34.63 41.15
N PHE A 14 -7.60 35.39 40.73
CA PHE A 14 -6.88 36.31 41.61
C PHE A 14 -7.78 37.42 42.17
N ILE A 15 -8.66 38.01 41.35
CA ILE A 15 -9.63 39.02 41.81
C ILE A 15 -10.60 38.42 42.83
N ARG A 16 -11.21 37.26 42.53
CA ARG A 16 -12.17 36.60 43.43
C ARG A 16 -11.54 36.21 44.76
N THR A 17 -10.34 35.66 44.71
CA THR A 17 -9.59 35.27 45.92
C THR A 17 -9.21 36.50 46.75
N GLY A 18 -8.74 37.57 46.11
CA GLY A 18 -8.42 38.82 46.81
C GLY A 18 -9.63 39.45 47.51
N VAL A 19 -10.81 39.45 46.87
CA VAL A 19 -12.08 39.90 47.49
C VAL A 19 -12.46 39.04 48.69
N ALA A 20 -12.27 37.72 48.62
CA ALA A 20 -12.53 36.82 49.74
C ALA A 20 -11.61 37.08 50.94
N PHE A 21 -10.32 37.37 50.70
CA PHE A 21 -9.36 37.73 51.74
C PHE A 21 -9.71 39.07 52.40
N ILE A 22 -10.13 40.06 51.62
CA ILE A 22 -10.62 41.35 52.13
C ILE A 22 -11.85 41.12 53.02
N ALA A 23 -12.84 40.35 52.55
CA ALA A 23 -14.05 40.06 53.32
C ALA A 23 -13.75 39.30 54.62
N LEU A 24 -12.84 38.33 54.58
CA LEU A 24 -12.40 37.56 55.74
C LEU A 24 -11.71 38.47 56.77
N ALA A 25 -10.74 39.29 56.36
CA ALA A 25 -10.06 40.23 57.25
C ALA A 25 -11.03 41.23 57.89
N THR A 26 -11.99 41.72 57.11
CA THR A 26 -13.01 42.67 57.60
C THR A 26 -13.96 42.00 58.61
N GLY A 27 -14.29 40.72 58.39
CA GLY A 27 -15.09 39.91 59.31
C GLY A 27 -14.36 39.61 60.62
N LEU A 28 -13.08 39.24 60.54
CA LEU A 28 -12.22 38.97 61.70
C LEU A 28 -12.04 40.24 62.57
N MET A 29 -11.75 41.38 61.95
CA MET A 29 -11.65 42.67 62.66
C MET A 29 -12.96 43.05 63.35
N ARG A 30 -14.11 42.77 62.75
CA ARG A 30 -15.43 43.02 63.37
C ARG A 30 -15.73 42.09 64.54
N TYR A 31 -15.29 40.84 64.47
CA TYR A 31 -15.64 39.82 65.46
C TYR A 31 -14.75 39.84 66.70
N PHE A 32 -13.44 40.06 66.53
CA PHE A 32 -12.46 39.99 67.63
C PHE A 32 -12.08 41.36 68.22
N GLY A 33 -12.48 42.47 67.59
CA GLY A 33 -12.12 43.82 68.02
C GLY A 33 -10.63 44.14 67.85
N VAL A 34 -10.21 45.33 68.27
CA VAL A 34 -8.82 45.77 68.14
C VAL A 34 -7.96 45.13 69.24
N GLY A 35 -7.20 44.09 68.88
CA GLY A 35 -6.29 43.36 69.77
C GLY A 35 -4.98 42.93 69.08
N TRP A 36 -4.23 41.98 69.66
CA TRP A 36 -2.96 41.50 69.08
C TRP A 36 -3.14 40.94 67.64
N TRP A 37 -4.31 40.37 67.34
CA TRP A 37 -4.67 39.83 66.03
C TRP A 37 -4.93 40.88 64.93
N THR A 38 -5.00 42.17 65.28
CA THR A 38 -5.23 43.26 64.32
C THR A 38 -4.12 43.36 63.27
N ILE A 39 -2.89 42.99 63.63
CA ILE A 39 -1.74 42.99 62.71
C ILE A 39 -1.93 41.91 61.64
N THR A 40 -2.33 40.70 62.05
CA THR A 40 -2.61 39.58 61.13
C THR A 40 -3.79 39.91 60.20
N ASP A 41 -4.85 40.52 60.72
CA ASP A 41 -6.00 40.91 59.90
C ASP A 41 -5.63 42.02 58.89
N ALA A 42 -4.80 42.99 59.30
CA ALA A 42 -4.29 44.02 58.40
C ALA A 42 -3.41 43.44 57.28
N VAL A 43 -2.58 42.44 57.59
CA VAL A 43 -1.76 41.73 56.58
C VAL A 43 -2.64 40.99 55.58
N ILE A 44 -3.66 40.27 56.04
CA ILE A 44 -4.62 39.55 55.16
C ILE A 44 -5.37 40.55 54.27
N PHE A 45 -5.77 41.70 54.82
CA PHE A 45 -6.44 42.75 54.06
C PHE A 45 -5.55 43.36 52.97
N ILE A 46 -4.29 43.67 53.30
CA ILE A 46 -3.30 44.21 52.34
C ILE A 46 -3.01 43.18 51.25
N LEU A 47 -2.87 41.90 51.61
CA LEU A 47 -2.65 40.82 50.66
C LEU A 47 -3.84 40.70 49.68
N GLY A 48 -5.07 40.75 50.21
CA GLY A 48 -6.29 40.74 49.40
C GLY A 48 -6.38 41.92 48.43
N MET A 49 -6.04 43.13 48.89
CA MET A 49 -5.98 44.33 48.04
C MET A 49 -4.94 44.18 46.92
N ALA A 50 -3.73 43.70 47.24
CA ALA A 50 -2.68 43.48 46.24
C ALA A 50 -3.12 42.47 45.17
N MET A 51 -3.77 41.36 45.56
CA MET A 51 -4.29 40.37 44.62
C MET A 51 -5.38 40.93 43.70
N VAL A 52 -6.29 41.77 44.22
CA VAL A 52 -7.31 42.44 43.40
C VAL A 52 -6.67 43.42 42.42
N THR A 53 -5.70 44.23 42.86
CA THR A 53 -5.01 45.20 41.99
C THR A 53 -4.24 44.51 40.88
N ILE A 54 -3.49 43.44 41.20
CA ILE A 54 -2.76 42.63 40.22
C ILE A 54 -3.75 41.98 39.23
N GLY A 55 -4.82 41.36 39.73
CA GLY A 55 -5.84 40.74 38.89
C GLY A 55 -6.49 41.74 37.93
N ILE A 56 -6.85 42.94 38.39
CA ILE A 56 -7.45 44.00 37.55
C ILE A 56 -6.45 44.52 36.50
N TYR A 57 -5.19 44.72 36.88
CA TYR A 57 -4.14 45.22 35.99
C TYR A 57 -3.91 44.30 34.79
N TYR A 58 -3.96 42.99 34.99
CA TYR A 58 -3.79 42.00 33.92
C TYR A 58 -5.10 41.64 33.20
N TYR A 59 -6.25 41.64 33.88
CA TYR A 59 -7.53 41.25 33.30
C TYR A 59 -8.08 42.28 32.29
N LEU A 60 -7.95 43.59 32.57
CA LEU A 60 -8.53 44.65 31.72
C LEU A 60 -7.92 44.70 30.29
N PRO A 61 -6.59 44.59 30.10
CA PRO A 61 -6.00 44.50 28.76
C PRO A 61 -6.39 43.23 28.00
N THR A 62 -6.43 42.08 28.67
CA THR A 62 -6.79 40.78 28.08
C THR A 62 -8.21 40.80 27.54
N ARG A 63 -9.16 41.35 28.31
CA ARG A 63 -10.56 41.51 27.89
C ARG A 63 -10.72 42.45 26.69
N LYS A 64 -9.99 43.57 26.66
CA LYS A 64 -9.99 44.48 25.50
C LYS A 64 -9.47 43.83 24.23
N GLN A 65 -8.53 42.88 24.33
CA GLN A 65 -8.05 42.12 23.18
C GLN A 65 -9.05 41.06 22.71
N GLU A 66 -9.78 40.40 23.63
CA GLU A 66 -10.89 39.50 23.27
C GLU A 66 -12.01 40.25 22.54
N ASP A 67 -12.46 41.39 23.07
CA ASP A 67 -13.50 42.19 22.43
C ASP A 67 -13.09 42.61 21.01
N ARG A 68 -11.83 43.02 20.82
CA ARG A 68 -11.29 43.37 19.49
C ARG A 68 -11.27 42.19 18.53
N LEU A 69 -10.96 40.98 19.02
CA LEU A 69 -10.90 39.78 18.20
C LEU A 69 -12.31 39.31 17.81
N ILE A 70 -13.27 39.39 18.73
CA ILE A 70 -14.68 39.09 18.48
C ILE A 70 -15.26 40.07 17.46
N ASP A 71 -14.95 41.36 17.57
CA ASP A 71 -15.35 42.36 16.57
C ASP A 71 -14.72 42.08 15.20
N LEU A 72 -13.45 41.65 15.15
CA LEU A 72 -12.77 41.31 13.90
C LEU A 72 -13.33 40.03 13.26
N ILE A 73 -13.73 39.04 14.06
CA ILE A 73 -14.40 37.82 13.61
C ILE A 73 -15.79 38.17 13.09
N ARG A 74 -16.57 38.99 13.80
CA ARG A 74 -17.89 39.45 13.34
C ARG A 74 -17.81 40.24 12.04
N GLN A 75 -16.82 41.12 11.92
CA GLN A 75 -16.61 41.89 10.70
C GLN A 75 -16.22 40.98 9.52
N LYS A 76 -15.37 39.97 9.76
CA LYS A 76 -15.05 38.93 8.77
C LYS A 76 -16.25 38.05 8.43
N GLU A 77 -17.09 37.70 9.40
CA GLU A 77 -18.34 36.95 9.20
C GLU A 77 -19.32 37.78 8.36
N GLU A 78 -19.51 39.07 8.65
CA GLU A 78 -20.34 39.98 7.85
C GLU A 78 -19.80 40.15 6.41
N ASP A 79 -18.48 40.25 6.24
CA ASP A 79 -17.83 40.28 4.92
C ASP A 79 -18.02 38.96 4.14
N LEU A 80 -18.09 37.82 4.82
CA LEU A 80 -18.28 36.48 4.22
C LEU A 80 -19.76 36.17 3.94
N MET A 81 -20.68 36.60 4.81
CA MET A 81 -22.12 36.33 4.74
C MET A 81 -22.82 37.06 3.57
N GLY A 82 -22.18 38.04 2.95
CA GLY A 82 -22.66 38.72 1.73
C GLY A 82 -22.16 38.10 0.41
N LYS A 83 -21.22 37.16 0.47
CA LYS A 83 -20.59 36.58 -0.72
C LYS A 83 -21.32 35.30 -1.13
N LYS A 84 -21.93 35.28 -2.31
CA LYS A 84 -22.51 34.07 -2.89
C LYS A 84 -21.39 33.18 -3.43
N PHE A 85 -20.96 32.22 -2.60
CA PHE A 85 -19.95 31.26 -3.00
C PHE A 85 -20.47 30.34 -4.11
N ARG A 86 -19.61 30.08 -5.09
CA ARG A 86 -19.78 28.99 -6.07
C ARG A 86 -19.14 27.73 -5.53
N ILE A 87 -19.94 26.68 -5.41
CA ILE A 87 -19.53 25.40 -4.83
C ILE A 87 -19.61 24.32 -5.91
N LEU A 88 -18.53 23.56 -6.09
CA LEU A 88 -18.54 22.34 -6.89
C LEU A 88 -18.59 21.14 -5.95
N VAL A 89 -19.59 20.27 -6.09
CA VAL A 89 -19.68 18.99 -5.39
C VAL A 89 -19.28 17.88 -6.36
N LEU A 90 -18.33 17.05 -5.98
CA LEU A 90 -17.77 15.96 -6.76
C LEU A 90 -17.85 14.68 -5.95
N ASP A 91 -18.77 13.78 -6.32
CA ASP A 91 -19.05 12.54 -5.57
C ASP A 91 -19.59 11.47 -6.54
N ASP A 92 -19.09 10.23 -6.47
CA ASP A 92 -19.51 9.17 -7.39
C ASP A 92 -20.92 8.63 -7.08
N ASP A 93 -21.48 8.93 -5.90
CA ASP A 93 -22.86 8.67 -5.55
C ASP A 93 -23.78 9.82 -6.05
N PRO A 94 -24.66 9.56 -7.04
CA PRO A 94 -25.59 10.56 -7.53
C PRO A 94 -26.59 11.05 -6.47
N ASN A 95 -26.83 10.29 -5.40
CA ASN A 95 -27.68 10.71 -4.29
C ASN A 95 -26.98 11.75 -3.42
N VAL A 96 -25.69 11.59 -3.13
CA VAL A 96 -24.91 12.57 -2.37
C VAL A 96 -24.79 13.87 -3.16
N CYS A 97 -24.52 13.77 -4.48
CA CYS A 97 -24.51 14.91 -5.39
C CYS A 97 -25.85 15.68 -5.35
N LYS A 98 -26.98 15.01 -5.57
CA LYS A 98 -28.32 15.64 -5.56
C LYS A 98 -28.68 16.23 -4.20
N THR A 99 -28.35 15.53 -3.12
CA THR A 99 -28.66 15.96 -1.76
C THR A 99 -27.88 17.21 -1.40
N SER A 100 -26.57 17.22 -1.71
CA SER A 100 -25.69 18.37 -1.48
C SER A 100 -26.11 19.57 -2.33
N GLU A 101 -26.41 19.35 -3.62
CA GLU A 101 -26.91 20.39 -4.51
C GLU A 101 -28.21 21.01 -3.98
N PHE A 102 -29.16 20.18 -3.51
CA PHE A 102 -30.43 20.65 -2.97
C PHE A 102 -30.25 21.50 -1.70
N TYR A 103 -29.53 21.00 -0.70
CA TYR A 103 -29.38 21.70 0.57
C TYR A 103 -28.54 22.97 0.44
N LEU A 104 -27.42 22.92 -0.28
CA LEU A 104 -26.55 24.10 -0.44
C LEU A 104 -27.21 25.17 -1.32
N SER A 105 -27.97 24.77 -2.36
CA SER A 105 -28.72 25.75 -3.18
C SER A 105 -29.84 26.42 -2.39
N LYS A 106 -30.47 25.69 -1.45
CA LYS A 106 -31.51 26.24 -0.56
C LYS A 106 -30.97 27.35 0.36
N GLU A 107 -29.72 27.24 0.79
CA GLU A 107 -29.01 28.27 1.58
C GLU A 107 -28.50 29.45 0.71
N GLY A 108 -28.75 29.43 -0.59
CA GLY A 108 -28.46 30.54 -1.51
C GLY A 108 -27.09 30.48 -2.18
N TYR A 109 -26.36 29.37 -2.06
CA TYR A 109 -25.11 29.13 -2.78
C TYR A 109 -25.38 28.72 -4.24
N HIS A 110 -24.42 29.02 -5.12
CA HIS A 110 -24.45 28.51 -6.48
C HIS A 110 -23.72 27.18 -6.52
N VAL A 111 -24.47 26.08 -6.55
CA VAL A 111 -23.89 24.73 -6.48
C VAL A 111 -24.00 24.03 -7.81
N GLU A 112 -22.91 23.44 -8.25
CA GLU A 112 -22.86 22.52 -9.38
C GLU A 112 -22.37 21.16 -8.86
N ALA A 113 -22.98 20.07 -9.30
CA ALA A 113 -22.60 18.72 -8.90
C ALA A 113 -22.07 17.93 -10.11
N SER A 114 -21.06 17.09 -9.88
CA SER A 114 -20.52 16.16 -10.88
C SER A 114 -20.29 14.80 -10.26
N ILE A 115 -20.73 13.76 -10.96
CA ILE A 115 -20.44 12.36 -10.60
C ILE A 115 -19.18 11.82 -11.29
N ASP A 116 -18.60 12.63 -12.19
CA ASP A 116 -17.45 12.26 -13.00
C ASP A 116 -16.29 13.24 -12.73
N PRO A 117 -15.11 12.74 -12.28
CA PRO A 117 -13.92 13.55 -12.07
C PRO A 117 -13.48 14.29 -13.34
N PHE A 118 -13.66 13.71 -14.53
CA PHE A 118 -13.22 14.33 -15.78
C PHE A 118 -14.12 15.51 -16.16
N ALA A 119 -15.43 15.33 -16.11
CA ALA A 119 -16.39 16.43 -16.27
C ALA A 119 -16.21 17.52 -15.20
N ALA A 120 -15.84 17.15 -13.96
CA ALA A 120 -15.55 18.12 -12.91
C ALA A 120 -14.27 18.92 -13.20
N LYS A 121 -13.22 18.26 -13.71
CA LYS A 121 -11.98 18.91 -14.13
C LYS A 121 -12.22 19.91 -15.26
N GLU A 122 -12.95 19.52 -16.30
CA GLU A 122 -13.32 20.45 -17.39
C GLU A 122 -14.07 21.68 -16.85
N ARG A 123 -14.94 21.51 -15.86
CA ARG A 123 -15.65 22.63 -15.22
C ARG A 123 -14.74 23.51 -14.37
N LEU A 124 -13.79 22.94 -13.65
CA LEU A 124 -12.78 23.69 -12.88
C LEU A 124 -11.88 24.51 -13.80
N GLU A 125 -11.59 24.00 -15.00
CA GLU A 125 -10.83 24.73 -16.03
C GLU A 125 -11.67 25.82 -16.71
N ALA A 126 -12.98 25.59 -16.87
CA ALA A 126 -13.89 26.54 -17.51
C ALA A 126 -14.44 27.62 -16.56
N THR A 127 -14.47 27.36 -15.25
CA THR A 127 -15.22 28.16 -14.27
C THR A 127 -14.50 28.22 -12.94
N GLU A 128 -14.38 29.41 -12.35
CA GLU A 128 -13.87 29.56 -10.98
C GLU A 128 -14.93 29.15 -9.94
N PHE A 129 -14.53 28.26 -9.04
CA PHE A 129 -15.29 27.87 -7.85
C PHE A 129 -14.56 28.34 -6.60
N ASP A 130 -15.31 28.81 -5.60
CA ASP A 130 -14.72 29.23 -4.33
C ASP A 130 -14.48 28.05 -3.39
N VAL A 131 -15.29 27.00 -3.50
CA VAL A 131 -15.22 25.78 -2.68
C VAL A 131 -15.44 24.56 -3.57
N VAL A 132 -14.59 23.55 -3.43
CA VAL A 132 -14.75 22.24 -4.07
C VAL A 132 -14.87 21.19 -2.98
N ILE A 133 -15.98 20.47 -2.97
CA ILE A 133 -16.26 19.37 -2.05
C ILE A 133 -16.08 18.09 -2.85
N THR A 134 -15.07 17.28 -2.50
CA THR A 134 -14.79 16.01 -3.20
C THR A 134 -14.97 14.85 -2.23
N ASP A 135 -15.54 13.74 -2.70
CA ASP A 135 -15.40 12.49 -1.98
C ASP A 135 -13.93 12.02 -2.03
N LEU A 136 -13.40 11.68 -0.85
CA LEU A 136 -12.02 11.22 -0.65
C LEU A 136 -11.78 9.84 -1.25
N MET A 137 -12.84 9.07 -1.48
CA MET A 137 -12.80 7.71 -2.00
C MET A 137 -13.27 7.63 -3.46
N MET A 138 -13.32 8.75 -4.19
CA MET A 138 -13.60 8.71 -5.63
C MET A 138 -12.51 7.95 -6.37
N GLU A 139 -12.72 6.65 -6.49
CA GLU A 139 -11.95 5.83 -7.39
C GLU A 139 -12.24 6.32 -8.80
N GLY A 140 -11.28 7.03 -9.40
CA GLY A 140 -11.27 7.22 -10.84
C GLY A 140 -11.60 5.88 -11.49
N LYS A 141 -12.66 5.85 -12.30
CA LYS A 141 -13.14 4.68 -13.05
C LYS A 141 -12.12 4.29 -14.14
N VAL A 142 -10.90 3.97 -13.73
CA VAL A 142 -10.00 3.14 -14.52
C VAL A 142 -10.43 1.72 -14.20
N ASP A 143 -11.26 1.17 -15.08
CA ASP A 143 -11.56 -0.25 -15.07
C ASP A 143 -10.25 -0.99 -15.37
N ILE A 144 -9.69 -1.65 -14.35
CA ILE A 144 -8.45 -2.42 -14.46
C ILE A 144 -8.59 -3.61 -15.42
N GLU A 145 -9.83 -4.06 -15.69
CA GLU A 145 -10.12 -5.10 -16.66
C GLU A 145 -10.11 -4.57 -18.11
N ASN A 146 -10.25 -3.26 -18.29
CA ASN A 146 -10.26 -2.60 -19.59
C ASN A 146 -8.86 -2.09 -19.97
N ASN A 147 -8.15 -2.88 -20.78
CA ASN A 147 -6.79 -2.55 -21.22
C ASN A 147 -6.68 -1.23 -22.01
N GLN A 148 -7.71 -0.79 -22.72
CA GLN A 148 -7.67 0.49 -23.44
C GLN A 148 -7.74 1.68 -22.47
N GLN A 149 -8.57 1.60 -21.44
CA GLN A 149 -8.63 2.61 -20.39
C GLN A 149 -7.32 2.65 -19.60
N LEU A 150 -6.75 1.47 -19.29
CA LEU A 150 -5.49 1.38 -18.57
C LEU A 150 -4.31 1.97 -19.35
N ILE A 151 -4.20 1.67 -20.65
CA ILE A 151 -3.16 2.25 -21.52
C ILE A 151 -3.32 3.77 -21.61
N ARG A 152 -4.57 4.25 -21.73
CA ARG A 152 -4.87 5.68 -21.77
C ARG A 152 -4.49 6.37 -20.47
N ALA A 153 -4.88 5.79 -19.32
CA ALA A 153 -4.56 6.31 -18.00
C ALA A 153 -3.05 6.32 -17.75
N GLU A 154 -2.33 5.24 -18.10
CA GLU A 154 -0.86 5.20 -18.02
C GLU A 154 -0.24 6.36 -18.82
N LYS A 155 -0.70 6.56 -20.06
CA LYS A 155 -0.17 7.61 -20.92
C LYS A 155 -0.43 9.01 -20.34
N GLU A 156 -1.67 9.31 -19.95
CA GLU A 156 -2.06 10.62 -19.42
C GLU A 156 -1.32 10.92 -18.11
N LEU A 157 -1.23 9.96 -17.18
CA LEU A 157 -0.54 10.14 -15.90
C LEU A 157 0.98 10.28 -16.07
N LYS A 158 1.59 9.53 -16.99
CA LYS A 158 3.02 9.69 -17.31
C LYS A 158 3.30 11.04 -17.95
N GLU A 159 2.46 11.49 -18.88
CA GLU A 159 2.61 12.81 -19.48
C GLU A 159 2.50 13.92 -18.43
N LEU A 160 1.57 13.82 -17.48
CA LEU A 160 1.48 14.75 -16.35
C LEU A 160 2.74 14.73 -15.48
N ALA A 161 3.24 13.55 -15.11
CA ALA A 161 4.47 13.41 -14.32
C ALA A 161 5.70 13.95 -15.06
N MET A 162 5.79 13.72 -16.37
CA MET A 162 6.89 14.21 -17.21
C MET A 162 6.81 15.71 -17.50
N ASN A 163 5.63 16.32 -17.45
CA ASN A 163 5.45 17.77 -17.60
C ASN A 163 5.61 18.53 -16.28
N ALA A 164 5.46 17.87 -15.13
CA ALA A 164 5.65 18.48 -13.83
C ALA A 164 7.09 19.00 -13.64
N GLU A 165 7.26 20.18 -13.06
CA GLU A 165 8.59 20.72 -12.77
C GLU A 165 9.21 19.99 -11.57
N VAL A 166 10.49 19.62 -11.71
CA VAL A 166 11.26 19.09 -10.58
C VAL A 166 11.61 20.26 -9.67
N PRO A 167 11.39 20.17 -8.35
CA PRO A 167 11.77 21.22 -7.41
C PRO A 167 13.23 21.64 -7.64
N PRO A 168 13.54 22.96 -7.79
CA PRO A 168 14.87 23.44 -8.13
C PRO A 168 15.97 22.92 -7.19
N GLU A 169 15.65 22.74 -5.91
CA GLU A 169 16.55 22.21 -4.90
C GLU A 169 16.99 20.78 -5.22
N ILE A 170 16.07 19.94 -5.70
CA ILE A 170 16.35 18.54 -6.06
C ILE A 170 17.19 18.49 -7.33
N SER A 171 16.82 19.25 -8.36
CA SER A 171 17.59 19.32 -9.62
C SER A 171 19.03 19.77 -9.35
N TYR A 172 19.20 20.83 -8.55
CA TYR A 172 20.52 21.34 -8.17
C TYR A 172 21.34 20.31 -7.41
N LEU A 173 20.73 19.58 -6.45
CA LEU A 173 21.43 18.57 -5.68
C LEU A 173 21.87 17.39 -6.53
N ILE A 174 21.02 16.91 -7.45
CA ILE A 174 21.36 15.83 -8.38
C ILE A 174 22.57 16.24 -9.22
N GLU A 175 22.52 17.40 -9.88
CA GLU A 175 23.60 17.88 -10.74
C GLU A 175 24.89 18.16 -9.98
N LYS A 176 24.81 18.78 -8.79
CA LYS A 176 25.98 19.09 -7.99
C LYS A 176 26.67 17.82 -7.51
N LYS A 177 25.91 16.85 -6.98
CA LYS A 177 26.49 15.64 -6.42
C LYS A 177 27.04 14.69 -7.47
N SER A 178 26.38 14.56 -8.62
CA SER A 178 26.92 13.77 -9.73
C SER A 178 28.24 14.34 -10.23
N ARG A 179 28.34 15.66 -10.42
CA ARG A 179 29.59 16.33 -10.81
C ARG A 179 30.71 16.17 -9.77
N GLU A 180 30.41 16.34 -8.48
CA GLU A 180 31.41 16.14 -7.40
C GLU A 180 31.99 14.71 -7.44
N ILE A 181 31.16 13.70 -7.69
CA ILE A 181 31.60 12.30 -7.80
C ILE A 181 32.41 12.07 -9.08
N GLU A 182 31.97 12.63 -10.22
CA GLU A 182 32.65 12.52 -11.51
C GLU A 182 34.02 13.20 -11.50
N GLU A 183 34.12 14.39 -10.90
CA GLU A 183 35.38 15.10 -10.66
C GLU A 183 36.31 14.30 -9.75
N GLY A 184 35.78 13.70 -8.68
CA GLY A 184 36.53 12.84 -7.77
C GLY A 184 37.06 11.57 -8.43
N ALA A 185 36.33 11.02 -9.39
CA ALA A 185 36.74 9.86 -10.18
C ALA A 185 37.75 10.21 -11.29
N GLY A 186 37.82 11.48 -11.71
CA GLY A 186 38.73 11.96 -12.74
C GLY A 186 38.42 11.44 -14.16
N ARG A 187 37.20 10.95 -14.39
CA ARG A 187 36.73 10.39 -15.67
C ARG A 187 35.24 10.66 -15.85
N LYS A 188 34.77 10.68 -17.10
CA LYS A 188 33.33 10.71 -17.38
C LYS A 188 32.66 9.47 -16.80
N LEU A 189 31.56 9.66 -16.09
CA LEU A 189 30.78 8.57 -15.49
C LEU A 189 29.43 8.42 -16.18
N PHE A 190 28.90 7.21 -16.08
CA PHE A 190 27.52 6.88 -16.42
C PHE A 190 26.82 6.37 -15.17
N TRP A 191 25.50 6.47 -15.17
CA TRP A 191 24.69 6.22 -13.99
C TRP A 191 23.61 5.18 -14.25
N ALA A 192 23.31 4.36 -13.25
CA ALA A 192 22.07 3.61 -13.18
C ALA A 192 21.08 4.39 -12.31
N VAL A 193 19.92 4.71 -12.87
CA VAL A 193 18.83 5.42 -12.21
C VAL A 193 17.73 4.40 -11.93
N ARG A 194 17.53 4.07 -10.65
CA ARG A 194 16.70 2.94 -10.19
C ARG A 194 15.56 3.42 -9.30
N SER A 195 14.40 2.80 -9.40
CA SER A 195 13.32 2.97 -8.42
C SER A 195 13.72 2.37 -7.08
N SER A 196 13.27 2.99 -6.00
CA SER A 196 13.33 2.46 -4.64
C SER A 196 12.12 2.97 -3.87
N ALA A 197 10.94 2.45 -4.23
CA ALA A 197 9.69 2.78 -3.57
C ALA A 197 9.55 2.08 -2.22
N ILE A 198 8.90 2.76 -1.28
CA ILE A 198 8.56 2.16 0.01
C ILE A 198 7.65 0.96 -0.25
N GLY A 199 8.08 -0.22 0.20
CA GLY A 199 7.37 -1.48 -0.05
C GLY A 199 7.80 -2.22 -1.32
N GLU A 200 8.70 -1.67 -2.15
CA GLU A 200 9.22 -2.36 -3.35
C GLU A 200 9.90 -3.70 -3.01
N ASP A 201 10.58 -3.74 -1.85
CA ASP A 201 11.35 -4.89 -1.36
C ASP A 201 10.71 -5.61 -0.14
N LEU A 202 9.47 -5.27 0.24
CA LEU A 202 8.74 -5.96 1.35
C LEU A 202 8.01 -7.21 0.83
N GLU A 203 7.36 -7.97 1.75
CA GLU A 203 6.64 -9.25 1.53
C GLU A 203 5.65 -9.29 0.33
N ASN A 204 5.40 -8.15 -0.30
CA ASN A 204 4.61 -7.92 -1.49
C ASN A 204 5.51 -7.20 -2.52
N SER A 205 6.36 -7.93 -3.24
CA SER A 205 7.40 -7.34 -4.08
C SER A 205 6.84 -6.60 -5.30
N PHE A 206 7.06 -5.29 -5.39
CA PHE A 206 6.85 -4.53 -6.65
C PHE A 206 7.91 -4.85 -7.73
N ALA A 207 8.49 -6.05 -7.67
CA ALA A 207 9.60 -6.46 -8.52
C ALA A 207 9.23 -6.33 -10.00
N GLY A 208 10.05 -5.58 -10.74
CA GLY A 208 9.89 -5.37 -12.19
C GLY A 208 8.66 -4.54 -12.59
N GLN A 209 8.00 -3.85 -11.66
CA GLN A 209 6.86 -2.97 -11.96
C GLN A 209 7.29 -1.55 -12.32
N PHE A 210 8.34 -1.06 -11.67
CA PHE A 210 8.91 0.26 -11.89
C PHE A 210 10.10 0.21 -12.85
N SER A 211 10.43 1.35 -13.43
CA SER A 211 11.46 1.45 -14.45
C SER A 211 12.83 1.66 -13.82
N THR A 212 13.83 0.95 -14.35
CA THR A 212 15.25 1.27 -14.17
C THR A 212 15.81 1.73 -15.51
N VAL A 213 16.59 2.81 -15.50
CA VAL A 213 17.30 3.31 -16.67
C VAL A 213 18.80 3.13 -16.45
N LEU A 214 19.46 2.42 -17.34
CA LEU A 214 20.88 2.10 -17.27
C LEU A 214 21.70 2.97 -18.22
N ASN A 215 22.99 3.11 -17.92
CA ASN A 215 23.98 3.83 -18.72
C ASN A 215 23.56 5.28 -19.07
N VAL A 216 23.17 6.04 -18.05
CA VAL A 216 22.68 7.41 -18.19
C VAL A 216 23.83 8.41 -18.11
N PRO A 217 24.01 9.33 -19.07
CA PRO A 217 24.96 10.43 -18.96
C PRO A 217 24.59 11.41 -17.84
N THR A 218 25.59 12.05 -17.21
CA THR A 218 25.37 13.03 -16.13
C THR A 218 24.40 14.15 -16.51
N GLU A 219 24.42 14.58 -17.77
CA GLU A 219 23.58 15.66 -18.29
C GLU A 219 22.08 15.29 -18.38
N GLU A 220 21.75 13.99 -18.41
CA GLU A 220 20.38 13.50 -18.55
C GLU A 220 19.74 13.09 -17.21
N LEU A 221 20.48 13.13 -16.11
CA LEU A 221 20.05 12.59 -14.81
C LEU A 221 18.71 13.14 -14.33
N VAL A 222 18.46 14.44 -14.47
CA VAL A 222 17.20 15.07 -14.04
C VAL A 222 16.03 14.55 -14.87
N THR A 223 16.23 14.41 -16.18
CA THR A 223 15.21 13.86 -17.09
C THR A 223 14.93 12.40 -16.78
N LYS A 224 15.97 11.58 -16.57
CA LYS A 224 15.83 10.16 -16.24
C LYS A 224 15.28 9.92 -14.84
N TYR A 225 15.56 10.81 -13.89
CA TYR A 225 14.89 10.83 -12.59
C TYR A 225 13.37 10.95 -12.75
N LYS A 226 12.89 11.88 -13.58
CA LYS A 226 11.45 12.02 -13.88
C LYS A 226 10.88 10.78 -14.56
N GLU A 227 11.64 10.21 -15.50
CA GLU A 227 11.24 8.98 -16.19
C GLU A 227 11.01 7.84 -15.20
N VAL A 228 11.93 7.64 -14.24
CA VAL A 228 11.78 6.63 -13.18
C VAL A 228 10.59 6.95 -12.27
N ILE A 229 10.39 8.20 -11.84
CA ILE A 229 9.20 8.56 -11.04
C ILE A 229 7.90 8.30 -11.81
N SER A 230 7.86 8.63 -13.09
CA SER A 230 6.69 8.42 -13.95
C SER A 230 6.31 6.94 -14.04
N SER A 231 7.27 6.03 -13.81
CA SER A 231 7.03 4.59 -13.79
C SER A 231 6.09 4.13 -12.68
N LYS A 232 5.86 4.95 -11.63
CA LYS A 232 4.78 4.76 -10.65
C LYS A 232 3.43 4.56 -11.34
N TYR A 233 3.23 5.18 -12.50
CA TYR A 233 2.00 5.14 -13.29
C TYR A 233 2.06 4.18 -14.47
N ASN A 234 3.03 3.26 -14.53
CA ASN A 234 3.00 2.13 -15.45
C ASN A 234 1.68 1.34 -15.26
N ALA A 235 1.08 0.83 -16.35
CA ALA A 235 -0.15 0.03 -16.27
C ALA A 235 -0.07 -1.11 -15.23
N ARG A 236 1.08 -1.78 -15.15
CA ARG A 236 1.32 -2.85 -14.17
C ARG A 236 1.25 -2.33 -12.73
N ALA A 237 1.88 -1.20 -12.44
CA ALA A 237 1.88 -0.57 -11.12
C ALA A 237 0.49 -0.02 -10.74
N ILE A 238 -0.28 0.51 -11.70
CA ILE A 238 -1.66 0.94 -11.45
C ILE A 238 -2.54 -0.26 -11.07
N VAL A 239 -2.49 -1.35 -11.86
CA VAL A 239 -3.27 -2.56 -11.61
C VAL A 239 -2.90 -3.17 -10.26
N TYR A 240 -1.61 -3.29 -9.97
CA TYR A 240 -1.13 -3.85 -8.71
C TYR A 240 -1.68 -3.08 -7.49
N ARG A 241 -1.59 -1.75 -7.54
CA ARG A 241 -2.08 -0.88 -6.45
C ARG A 241 -3.58 -1.00 -6.24
N LYS A 242 -4.35 -1.02 -7.33
CA LYS A 242 -5.80 -1.28 -7.29
C LYS A 242 -6.11 -2.64 -6.65
N ILE A 243 -5.43 -3.71 -7.06
CA ILE A 243 -5.65 -5.07 -6.51
C ILE A 243 -5.32 -5.13 -5.02
N LYS A 244 -4.22 -4.51 -4.60
CA LYS A 244 -3.79 -4.48 -3.19
C LYS A 244 -4.50 -3.41 -2.37
N ASN A 245 -5.42 -2.65 -2.97
CA ASN A 245 -6.12 -1.51 -2.36
C ASN A 245 -5.16 -0.49 -1.72
N ILE A 246 -4.04 -0.20 -2.40
CA ILE A 246 -3.02 0.75 -1.95
C ILE A 246 -3.28 2.09 -2.64
N ARG A 247 -3.39 3.17 -1.85
CA ARG A 247 -3.59 4.53 -2.39
C ARG A 247 -2.31 5.05 -3.03
N ASP A 248 -2.45 6.00 -3.96
CA ASP A 248 -1.27 6.62 -4.59
C ASP A 248 -0.37 7.30 -3.56
N ASP A 249 -0.95 8.04 -2.61
CA ASP A 249 -0.23 8.77 -1.55
C ASP A 249 0.54 7.85 -0.58
N ASP A 250 0.12 6.59 -0.45
CA ASP A 250 0.77 5.62 0.43
C ASP A 250 2.08 5.09 -0.17
N ILE A 251 2.33 5.32 -1.46
CA ILE A 251 3.55 4.90 -2.16
C ILE A 251 4.41 6.11 -2.45
N SER A 252 5.33 6.38 -1.52
CA SER A 252 6.45 7.28 -1.76
C SER A 252 7.56 6.54 -2.52
N MET A 253 8.04 7.11 -3.62
CA MET A 253 9.13 6.55 -4.42
C MET A 253 10.40 7.36 -4.21
N SER A 254 11.47 6.70 -3.76
CA SER A 254 12.82 7.22 -3.87
C SER A 254 13.42 6.80 -5.22
N VAL A 255 14.41 7.55 -5.69
CA VAL A 255 15.16 7.23 -6.91
C VAL A 255 16.64 7.14 -6.55
N GLY A 256 17.21 5.95 -6.70
CA GLY A 256 18.65 5.72 -6.51
C GLY A 256 19.42 6.07 -7.78
N ILE A 257 20.37 7.00 -7.67
CA ILE A 257 21.33 7.32 -8.74
C ILE A 257 22.68 6.77 -8.30
N VAL A 258 23.12 5.69 -8.94
CA VAL A 258 24.36 4.99 -8.58
C VAL A 258 25.31 4.92 -9.79
N GLU A 259 26.61 4.90 -9.53
CA GLU A 259 27.62 4.74 -10.59
C GLU A 259 27.33 3.43 -11.35
N MET A 260 27.35 3.51 -12.68
CA MET A 260 27.13 2.36 -13.55
C MET A 260 28.33 1.41 -13.49
N VAL A 261 28.05 0.13 -13.24
CA VAL A 261 29.05 -0.94 -13.39
C VAL A 261 29.05 -1.39 -14.85
N HIS A 262 30.24 -1.61 -15.41
CA HIS A 262 30.44 -2.07 -16.79
C HIS A 262 30.73 -3.59 -16.84
N PRO A 263 29.71 -4.47 -16.85
CA PRO A 263 29.92 -5.90 -16.69
C PRO A 263 30.50 -6.57 -17.93
N LEU A 264 31.37 -7.54 -17.70
CA LEU A 264 31.61 -8.63 -18.63
C LEU A 264 30.44 -9.62 -18.61
N CYS A 265 30.00 -9.99 -17.40
CA CYS A 265 28.83 -10.82 -17.16
C CYS A 265 28.14 -10.37 -15.87
N SER A 266 26.86 -10.70 -15.77
CA SER A 266 26.05 -10.35 -14.61
C SER A 266 24.96 -11.39 -14.42
N GLY A 267 24.28 -11.32 -13.28
CA GLY A 267 23.35 -12.37 -12.95
C GLY A 267 22.63 -12.18 -11.63
N VAL A 268 21.98 -13.26 -11.22
CA VAL A 268 21.23 -13.36 -9.96
C VAL A 268 21.73 -14.57 -9.19
N LEU A 269 21.96 -14.41 -7.89
CA LEU A 269 22.28 -15.48 -6.96
C LEU A 269 21.12 -15.64 -5.97
N TYR A 270 20.64 -16.87 -5.84
CA TYR A 270 19.79 -17.31 -4.75
C TYR A 270 20.62 -18.08 -3.75
N THR A 271 20.69 -17.56 -2.54
CA THR A 271 21.48 -18.16 -1.45
C THR A 271 20.92 -19.51 -0.97
N THR A 272 19.65 -19.80 -1.24
CA THR A 272 19.03 -21.12 -1.09
C THR A 272 18.16 -21.45 -2.29
N ASP A 273 17.88 -22.74 -2.54
CA ASP A 273 16.88 -23.15 -3.52
C ASP A 273 15.48 -22.68 -3.03
N PRO A 274 14.80 -21.80 -3.78
CA PRO A 274 13.50 -21.26 -3.37
C PRO A 274 12.38 -22.31 -3.38
N VAL A 275 12.56 -23.44 -4.06
CA VAL A 275 11.61 -24.56 -4.12
C VAL A 275 11.93 -25.63 -3.09
N LYS A 276 13.22 -25.92 -2.92
CA LYS A 276 13.72 -27.04 -2.09
C LYS A 276 14.76 -26.58 -1.07
N PRO A 277 14.37 -25.75 -0.08
CA PRO A 277 15.29 -25.23 0.94
C PRO A 277 16.10 -26.31 1.66
N GLU A 278 15.53 -27.50 1.82
CA GLU A 278 16.15 -28.60 2.55
C GLU A 278 17.44 -29.10 1.90
N LYS A 279 17.64 -28.84 0.59
CA LYS A 279 18.80 -29.31 -0.15
C LYS A 279 20.10 -28.58 0.17
N GLN A 280 20.03 -27.43 0.86
CA GLN A 280 21.20 -26.62 1.20
C GLN A 280 22.02 -26.27 -0.07
N GLU A 281 21.34 -25.77 -1.10
CA GLU A 281 21.94 -25.47 -2.42
C GLU A 281 21.90 -23.96 -2.71
N ILE A 282 22.97 -23.43 -3.30
CA ILE A 282 23.01 -22.07 -3.87
C ILE A 282 22.78 -22.19 -5.37
N ILE A 283 21.93 -21.33 -5.92
CA ILE A 283 21.64 -21.27 -7.36
C ILE A 283 22.17 -19.96 -7.91
N ILE A 284 22.98 -20.02 -8.96
CA ILE A 284 23.56 -18.86 -9.62
C ILE A 284 23.13 -18.88 -11.08
N ASN A 285 22.44 -17.83 -11.51
CA ASN A 285 22.07 -17.59 -12.90
C ASN A 285 23.00 -16.53 -13.48
N ALA A 286 23.57 -16.77 -14.66
CA ALA A 286 24.53 -15.85 -15.28
C ALA A 286 24.28 -15.63 -16.78
N VAL A 287 24.49 -14.39 -17.22
CA VAL A 287 24.40 -13.96 -18.63
C VAL A 287 25.56 -13.05 -19.00
N TRP A 288 25.87 -12.95 -20.30
CA TRP A 288 26.86 -12.01 -20.80
C TRP A 288 26.31 -10.58 -20.78
N GLY A 289 27.17 -9.60 -20.49
CA GLY A 289 26.79 -8.19 -20.46
C GLY A 289 25.87 -7.82 -19.29
N LEU A 290 24.92 -6.93 -19.55
CA LEU A 290 23.96 -6.41 -18.55
C LEU A 290 22.85 -7.42 -18.22
N GLY A 291 22.50 -7.51 -16.94
CA GLY A 291 21.59 -8.53 -16.40
C GLY A 291 20.11 -8.21 -16.56
N GLN A 292 19.75 -7.07 -17.16
CA GLN A 292 18.37 -6.62 -17.25
C GLN A 292 17.47 -7.63 -17.98
N LEU A 293 17.92 -8.24 -19.07
CA LEU A 293 17.14 -9.27 -19.78
C LEU A 293 16.94 -10.56 -18.97
N LEU A 294 17.85 -10.87 -18.05
CA LEU A 294 17.72 -12.00 -17.15
C LEU A 294 16.63 -11.73 -16.12
N VAL A 295 16.68 -10.55 -15.49
CA VAL A 295 15.67 -10.10 -14.53
C VAL A 295 14.29 -10.01 -15.20
N ASP A 296 14.23 -9.56 -16.46
CA ASP A 296 13.00 -9.53 -17.26
C ASP A 296 12.59 -10.91 -17.82
N GLY A 297 13.35 -11.98 -17.57
CA GLY A 297 13.05 -13.35 -18.02
C GLY A 297 12.96 -13.51 -19.53
N VAL A 298 13.71 -12.71 -20.30
CA VAL A 298 13.67 -12.68 -21.78
C VAL A 298 14.70 -13.61 -22.41
N ILE A 299 15.82 -13.87 -21.72
CA ILE A 299 16.92 -14.68 -22.23
C ILE A 299 17.19 -15.91 -21.37
N SER A 300 17.66 -16.97 -22.04
CA SER A 300 18.20 -18.15 -21.35
C SER A 300 19.53 -17.82 -20.66
N ALA A 301 19.74 -18.36 -19.47
CA ALA A 301 20.92 -18.11 -18.66
C ALA A 301 21.67 -19.39 -18.32
N ASP A 302 22.95 -19.26 -18.01
CA ASP A 302 23.69 -20.36 -17.39
C ASP A 302 23.19 -20.56 -15.98
N ILE A 303 22.96 -21.81 -15.58
CA ILE A 303 22.52 -22.18 -14.24
C ILE A 303 23.60 -23.03 -13.58
N PHE A 304 24.10 -22.54 -12.45
CA PHE A 304 25.05 -23.25 -11.61
C PHE A 304 24.39 -23.57 -10.27
N VAL A 305 24.53 -24.82 -9.81
CA VAL A 305 24.03 -25.25 -8.50
C VAL A 305 25.21 -25.70 -7.66
N LEU A 306 25.41 -25.06 -6.51
CA LEU A 306 26.52 -25.28 -5.59
C LEU A 306 26.02 -25.81 -4.25
N ASP A 307 26.79 -26.70 -3.63
CA ASP A 307 26.49 -27.23 -2.29
C ASP A 307 26.97 -26.29 -1.18
N ARG A 308 26.09 -25.89 -0.25
CA ARG A 308 26.44 -25.00 0.86
C ARG A 308 27.32 -25.66 1.92
N SER A 309 27.23 -26.97 2.08
CA SER A 309 27.84 -27.73 3.18
C SER A 309 29.25 -28.24 2.88
N ASP A 310 29.58 -28.42 1.60
CA ASP A 310 30.85 -29.00 1.14
C ASP A 310 31.70 -27.97 0.37
N GLY A 311 31.99 -26.83 1.03
CA GLY A 311 32.90 -25.81 0.49
C GLY A 311 32.51 -25.28 -0.90
N PHE A 312 31.20 -25.11 -1.15
CA PHE A 312 30.67 -24.59 -2.43
C PHE A 312 30.96 -25.47 -3.65
N ARG A 313 31.12 -26.78 -3.46
CA ARG A 313 31.28 -27.72 -4.57
C ARG A 313 30.15 -27.59 -5.60
N ILE A 314 30.53 -27.46 -6.87
CA ILE A 314 29.58 -27.35 -7.99
C ILE A 314 28.94 -28.72 -8.25
N LYS A 315 27.63 -28.82 -8.00
CA LYS A 315 26.81 -30.02 -8.24
C LYS A 315 26.35 -30.13 -9.69
N LYS A 316 25.99 -28.99 -10.29
CA LYS A 316 25.37 -28.94 -11.61
C LYS A 316 25.81 -27.70 -12.38
N ARG A 317 26.02 -27.86 -13.69
CA ARG A 317 26.20 -26.78 -14.66
C ARG A 317 25.26 -27.02 -15.84
N GLU A 318 24.38 -26.07 -16.10
CA GLU A 318 23.57 -26.02 -17.32
C GLU A 318 23.97 -24.76 -18.08
N ILE A 319 24.66 -24.95 -19.21
CA ILE A 319 25.13 -23.83 -20.03
C ILE A 319 24.11 -23.59 -21.12
N ALA A 320 23.52 -22.39 -21.12
CA ALA A 320 22.58 -21.97 -22.12
C ALA A 320 23.30 -21.42 -23.35
N GLU A 321 22.67 -21.60 -24.51
CA GLU A 321 23.07 -20.90 -25.73
C GLU A 321 22.59 -19.44 -25.66
N LYS A 322 23.53 -18.51 -25.48
CA LYS A 322 23.27 -17.08 -25.23
C LYS A 322 23.59 -16.26 -26.48
N GLN A 323 22.70 -16.26 -27.47
CA GLN A 323 22.95 -15.64 -28.78
C GLN A 323 23.04 -14.10 -28.75
N VAL A 324 22.37 -13.47 -27.78
CA VAL A 324 22.29 -12.01 -27.66
C VAL A 324 22.62 -11.61 -26.21
N CYS A 325 23.36 -10.52 -26.06
CA CYS A 325 23.56 -9.85 -24.78
C CYS A 325 23.19 -8.36 -24.86
N LEU A 326 22.96 -7.74 -23.70
CA LEU A 326 22.83 -6.28 -23.60
C LEU A 326 24.18 -5.66 -23.28
N VAL A 327 24.51 -4.61 -24.01
CA VAL A 327 25.74 -3.84 -23.86
C VAL A 327 25.45 -2.35 -23.73
N GLU A 328 26.42 -1.63 -23.20
CA GLU A 328 26.35 -0.20 -22.97
C GLU A 328 26.81 0.57 -24.22
N CYS A 329 26.05 1.57 -24.63
CA CYS A 329 26.43 2.48 -25.71
C CYS A 329 27.43 3.55 -25.22
N THR A 330 28.32 4.00 -26.09
CA THR A 330 29.37 4.98 -25.74
C THR A 330 28.83 6.35 -25.36
N GLU A 331 27.69 6.76 -25.92
CA GLU A 331 27.05 8.07 -25.67
C GLU A 331 25.90 7.99 -24.64
N GLY A 332 25.69 6.82 -24.02
CA GLY A 332 24.57 6.55 -23.12
C GLY A 332 23.50 5.66 -23.73
N GLY A 333 22.73 5.00 -22.87
CA GLY A 333 21.75 3.99 -23.23
C GLY A 333 22.33 2.59 -23.43
N ILE A 334 21.48 1.65 -23.80
CA ILE A 334 21.82 0.23 -23.95
C ILE A 334 21.39 -0.28 -25.32
N ASP A 335 22.09 -1.29 -25.83
CA ASP A 335 21.76 -1.94 -27.10
C ASP A 335 21.98 -3.45 -27.03
N HIS A 336 21.40 -4.17 -27.99
CA HIS A 336 21.60 -5.60 -28.17
C HIS A 336 22.82 -5.87 -29.04
N GLU A 337 23.71 -6.75 -28.58
CA GLU A 337 24.85 -7.24 -29.34
C GLU A 337 24.74 -8.76 -29.54
N MET A 338 25.10 -9.22 -30.73
CA MET A 338 25.23 -10.65 -31.00
C MET A 338 26.49 -11.18 -30.30
N VAL A 339 26.30 -12.21 -29.48
CA VAL A 339 27.42 -12.90 -28.84
C VAL A 339 28.15 -13.74 -29.89
N SER A 340 29.48 -13.71 -29.89
CA SER A 340 30.28 -14.54 -30.82
C SER A 340 29.97 -16.03 -30.65
N ASP A 341 30.06 -16.80 -31.73
CA ASP A 341 29.75 -18.24 -31.73
C ASP A 341 30.53 -19.02 -30.65
N GLU A 342 31.79 -18.63 -30.41
CA GLU A 342 32.63 -19.22 -29.36
C GLU A 342 32.12 -18.92 -27.94
N ARG A 343 31.61 -17.71 -27.69
CA ARG A 343 31.11 -17.29 -26.36
C ARG A 343 29.67 -17.71 -26.10
N CYS A 344 28.89 -17.89 -27.16
CA CYS A 344 27.47 -18.21 -27.09
C CYS A 344 27.21 -19.51 -26.30
N THR A 345 28.10 -20.50 -26.44
CA THR A 345 28.03 -21.81 -25.78
C THR A 345 29.02 -21.98 -24.63
N SER A 346 29.79 -20.93 -24.31
CA SER A 346 30.74 -20.94 -23.20
C SER A 346 30.06 -20.50 -21.89
N PRO A 347 30.54 -21.00 -20.73
CA PRO A 347 30.06 -20.55 -19.42
C PRO A 347 30.44 -19.09 -19.17
N CYS A 348 29.51 -18.32 -18.59
CA CYS A 348 29.76 -16.92 -18.20
C CYS A 348 30.75 -16.75 -17.04
N LEU A 349 30.87 -17.77 -16.19
CA LEU A 349 31.66 -17.76 -14.97
C LEU A 349 32.63 -18.93 -14.94
N ASP A 350 33.81 -18.69 -14.39
CA ASP A 350 34.75 -19.76 -14.00
C ASP A 350 34.52 -20.21 -12.55
N ASP A 351 35.20 -21.29 -12.17
CA ASP A 351 35.00 -21.95 -10.87
C ASP A 351 35.40 -21.05 -9.69
N GLU A 352 36.44 -20.22 -9.86
CA GLU A 352 36.91 -19.28 -8.83
C GLU A 352 35.87 -18.18 -8.60
N GLN A 353 35.30 -17.64 -9.66
CA GLN A 353 34.22 -16.65 -9.59
C GLN A 353 32.95 -17.21 -8.93
N LEU A 354 32.60 -18.47 -9.20
CA LEU A 354 31.46 -19.15 -8.59
C LEU A 354 31.65 -19.32 -7.08
N GLU A 355 32.84 -19.73 -6.65
CA GLU A 355 33.17 -19.90 -5.23
C GLU A 355 33.20 -18.54 -4.49
N GLU A 356 33.82 -17.52 -5.09
CA GLU A 356 33.84 -16.15 -4.54
C GLU A 356 32.40 -15.62 -4.34
N LEU A 357 31.58 -15.73 -5.37
CA LEU A 357 30.21 -15.23 -5.37
C LEU A 357 29.33 -15.97 -4.34
N ALA A 358 29.46 -17.31 -4.24
CA ALA A 358 28.78 -18.11 -3.22
C ALA A 358 29.20 -17.71 -1.79
N ALA A 359 30.50 -17.52 -1.56
CA ALA A 359 31.02 -17.12 -0.26
C ALA A 359 30.51 -15.73 0.16
N VAL A 360 30.43 -14.79 -0.79
CA VAL A 360 29.85 -13.45 -0.55
C VAL A 360 28.35 -13.54 -0.28
N GLY A 361 27.62 -14.34 -1.07
CA GLY A 361 26.18 -14.55 -0.87
C GLY A 361 25.84 -15.04 0.54
N ILE A 362 26.59 -16.01 1.06
CA ILE A 362 26.39 -16.51 2.44
C ILE A 362 26.72 -15.44 3.49
N LYS A 363 27.72 -14.59 3.27
CA LYS A 363 28.00 -13.47 4.19
C LYS A 363 26.83 -12.50 4.28
N ILE A 364 26.18 -12.22 3.14
CA ILE A 364 25.02 -11.33 3.07
C ILE A 364 23.80 -11.99 3.73
N GLU A 365 23.54 -13.27 3.45
CA GLU A 365 22.50 -14.06 4.13
C GLU A 365 22.68 -14.02 5.66
N ASN A 366 23.89 -14.26 6.15
CA ASN A 366 24.20 -14.23 7.59
C ASN A 366 23.98 -12.84 8.20
N HIS A 367 24.27 -11.77 7.45
CA HIS A 367 24.03 -10.40 7.89
C HIS A 367 22.53 -10.12 8.07
N PHE A 368 21.71 -10.51 7.09
CA PHE A 368 20.26 -10.30 7.13
C PHE A 368 19.48 -11.38 7.89
N SER A 369 20.14 -12.48 8.27
CA SER A 369 19.55 -13.63 8.97
C SER A 369 18.37 -14.29 8.24
N CYS A 370 18.28 -14.12 6.92
CA CYS A 370 17.28 -14.77 6.07
C CYS A 370 17.84 -15.01 4.67
N PRO A 371 17.36 -16.03 3.93
CA PRO A 371 17.73 -16.27 2.54
C PRO A 371 17.60 -15.00 1.70
N GLN A 372 18.53 -14.80 0.77
CA GLN A 372 18.66 -13.64 -0.09
C GLN A 372 18.60 -13.99 -1.58
N ASP A 373 18.00 -13.07 -2.33
CA ASP A 373 18.03 -12.89 -3.78
C ASP A 373 18.96 -11.71 -4.07
N ILE A 374 20.04 -11.95 -4.81
CA ILE A 374 21.17 -11.02 -4.96
C ILE A 374 21.48 -10.80 -6.44
N GLU A 375 21.39 -9.56 -6.91
CA GLU A 375 21.89 -9.14 -8.22
C GLU A 375 23.39 -8.81 -8.13
N TRP A 376 24.16 -9.31 -9.08
CA TRP A 376 25.61 -9.15 -9.11
C TRP A 376 26.14 -8.91 -10.52
N ALA A 377 27.35 -8.36 -10.61
CA ALA A 377 28.09 -8.16 -11.86
C ALA A 377 29.58 -8.42 -11.67
N PHE A 378 30.21 -9.05 -12.65
CA PHE A 378 31.67 -9.06 -12.79
C PHE A 378 32.07 -8.11 -13.90
N ASP A 379 32.99 -7.18 -13.62
CA ASP A 379 33.53 -6.30 -14.65
C ASP A 379 34.53 -7.03 -15.58
N LYS A 380 35.05 -6.32 -16.57
CA LYS A 380 36.05 -6.85 -17.52
C LYS A 380 37.38 -7.21 -16.86
N GLN A 381 37.63 -6.73 -15.64
CA GLN A 381 38.79 -7.06 -14.81
C GLN A 381 38.49 -8.22 -13.84
N LYS A 382 37.33 -8.88 -13.97
CA LYS A 382 36.83 -9.95 -13.10
C LYS A 382 36.64 -9.52 -11.64
N LYS A 383 36.43 -8.23 -11.38
CA LYS A 383 36.07 -7.76 -10.05
C LYS A 383 34.56 -7.89 -9.83
N LEU A 384 34.18 -8.48 -8.70
CA LEU A 384 32.79 -8.64 -8.29
C LEU A 384 32.19 -7.34 -7.75
N TYR A 385 30.99 -7.01 -8.22
CA TYR A 385 30.13 -5.95 -7.70
C TYR A 385 28.78 -6.54 -7.31
N LEU A 386 28.28 -6.13 -6.15
CA LEU A 386 26.93 -6.43 -5.69
C LEU A 386 26.05 -5.24 -6.03
N LEU A 387 24.95 -5.50 -6.73
CA LEU A 387 24.07 -4.46 -7.25
C LEU A 387 22.85 -4.27 -6.37
N GLN A 388 22.23 -5.37 -5.95
CA GLN A 388 21.05 -5.39 -5.09
C GLN A 388 21.03 -6.68 -4.27
N ALA A 389 20.49 -6.61 -3.06
CA ALA A 389 20.19 -7.79 -2.24
C ALA A 389 18.85 -7.57 -1.54
N ARG A 390 18.00 -8.60 -1.56
CA ARG A 390 16.69 -8.58 -0.92
C ARG A 390 16.32 -9.95 -0.35
N PRO A 391 15.40 -10.03 0.62
CA PRO A 391 14.92 -11.30 1.14
C PRO A 391 14.35 -12.20 0.04
N LEU A 392 14.77 -13.45 0.01
CA LEU A 392 14.26 -14.49 -0.89
C LEU A 392 13.10 -15.22 -0.22
N HIS A 393 11.95 -15.25 -0.90
CA HIS A 393 10.81 -16.05 -0.48
C HIS A 393 11.02 -17.51 -0.86
N VAL A 394 10.98 -18.37 0.16
CA VAL A 394 11.20 -19.81 0.02
C VAL A 394 9.92 -20.57 0.30
N VAL A 395 9.59 -21.53 -0.55
CA VAL A 395 8.48 -22.45 -0.33
C VAL A 395 8.86 -23.37 0.82
N LYS A 396 8.09 -23.38 1.92
CA LYS A 396 8.28 -24.39 2.97
C LYS A 396 7.74 -25.72 2.46
N THR A 397 8.64 -26.60 2.03
CA THR A 397 8.35 -27.99 1.68
C THR A 397 7.63 -28.64 2.87
N GLN A 398 6.34 -28.95 2.71
CA GLN A 398 5.69 -29.92 3.61
C GLN A 398 6.40 -31.26 3.42
N LYS A 399 6.59 -32.02 4.51
CA LYS A 399 7.12 -33.39 4.42
C LYS A 399 6.35 -34.13 3.32
N GLU A 400 7.07 -34.87 2.48
CA GLU A 400 6.48 -35.82 1.54
C GLU A 400 5.61 -36.81 2.33
N GLU A 401 4.34 -36.48 2.54
CA GLU A 401 3.31 -37.47 2.78
C GLU A 401 2.87 -37.96 1.40
N GLU A 402 2.87 -39.28 1.23
CA GLU A 402 2.46 -39.88 -0.04
C GLU A 402 1.07 -39.37 -0.41
N PRO A 403 0.82 -39.07 -1.71
CA PRO A 403 -0.48 -38.58 -2.14
C PRO A 403 -1.54 -39.57 -1.68
N VAL A 404 -2.56 -39.06 -0.97
CA VAL A 404 -3.74 -39.84 -0.65
C VAL A 404 -4.31 -40.33 -1.99
N HIS A 405 -4.19 -41.63 -2.25
CA HIS A 405 -4.74 -42.30 -3.42
C HIS A 405 -6.27 -42.20 -3.39
N LEU A 406 -6.78 -41.05 -3.83
CA LEU A 406 -8.18 -40.84 -4.05
C LEU A 406 -8.30 -40.24 -5.45
N LEU A 407 -8.86 -41.05 -6.36
CA LEU A 407 -9.51 -40.68 -7.62
C LEU A 407 -8.69 -40.94 -8.90
N ASP A 408 -9.44 -41.18 -9.96
CA ASP A 408 -9.03 -41.75 -11.25
C ASP A 408 -7.76 -41.10 -11.85
N ALA A 409 -7.01 -41.90 -12.62
CA ALA A 409 -5.67 -41.58 -13.12
C ALA A 409 -5.52 -40.12 -13.61
N PRO A 410 -4.42 -39.42 -13.24
CA PRO A 410 -4.21 -38.04 -13.63
C PRO A 410 -4.17 -37.88 -15.16
N ILE A 411 -4.72 -36.78 -15.68
CA ILE A 411 -4.69 -36.47 -17.13
C ILE A 411 -3.24 -36.40 -17.62
N ILE A 412 -2.36 -35.83 -16.80
CA ILE A 412 -0.94 -35.71 -17.09
C ILE A 412 -0.17 -36.54 -16.06
N SER A 413 0.39 -37.65 -16.53
CA SER A 413 1.12 -38.62 -15.70
C SER A 413 2.54 -38.16 -15.32
N ASN A 414 3.09 -37.19 -16.04
CA ASN A 414 4.39 -36.60 -15.71
C ASN A 414 4.19 -35.49 -14.67
N LYS A 415 4.79 -35.67 -13.48
CA LYS A 415 4.85 -34.62 -12.46
C LYS A 415 5.61 -33.42 -13.03
N GLY A 416 4.94 -32.28 -13.14
CA GLY A 416 5.62 -31.02 -13.42
C GLY A 416 6.39 -30.52 -12.22
N GLU A 417 7.16 -29.45 -12.41
CA GLU A 417 7.87 -28.81 -11.30
C GLU A 417 6.98 -27.74 -10.65
N PRO A 418 6.68 -27.86 -9.34
CA PRO A 418 5.86 -26.89 -8.65
C PRO A 418 6.63 -25.57 -8.46
N VAL A 419 5.98 -24.46 -8.79
CA VAL A 419 6.49 -23.11 -8.60
C VAL A 419 5.94 -22.48 -7.33
N SER A 420 4.63 -22.56 -7.18
CA SER A 420 3.86 -22.01 -6.06
C SER A 420 2.84 -23.08 -5.68
N ALA A 421 2.87 -23.47 -4.41
CA ALA A 421 2.06 -24.55 -3.87
C ALA A 421 0.59 -24.15 -3.73
N GLY A 422 -0.29 -25.15 -3.69
CA GLY A 422 -1.72 -25.02 -3.46
C GLY A 422 -2.55 -25.84 -4.44
N VAL A 423 -3.86 -25.91 -4.19
CA VAL A 423 -4.81 -26.64 -5.05
C VAL A 423 -5.86 -25.70 -5.61
N ALA A 424 -6.13 -25.79 -6.91
CA ALA A 424 -7.15 -24.97 -7.56
C ALA A 424 -7.97 -25.76 -8.58
N ILE A 425 -9.25 -25.40 -8.69
CA ILE A 425 -10.22 -25.97 -9.63
C ILE A 425 -10.68 -24.87 -10.58
N GLY A 426 -10.76 -25.18 -11.86
CA GLY A 426 -11.30 -24.24 -12.82
C GLY A 426 -11.35 -24.76 -14.25
N LYS A 427 -11.89 -23.94 -15.14
CA LYS A 427 -11.93 -24.24 -16.57
C LYS A 427 -10.62 -23.84 -17.23
N VAL A 428 -10.07 -24.72 -18.03
CA VAL A 428 -8.85 -24.50 -18.80
C VAL A 428 -9.04 -23.34 -19.78
N PHE A 429 -8.15 -22.36 -19.70
CA PHE A 429 -8.00 -21.29 -20.68
C PHE A 429 -6.63 -21.42 -21.35
N LYS A 430 -6.61 -21.79 -22.63
CA LYS A 430 -5.37 -21.96 -23.40
C LYS A 430 -4.94 -20.64 -24.01
N LEU A 431 -3.74 -20.21 -23.65
CA LEU A 431 -3.18 -18.96 -24.14
C LEU A 431 -2.44 -19.16 -25.46
N ASN A 432 -3.02 -18.69 -26.56
CA ASN A 432 -2.33 -18.67 -27.87
C ASN A 432 -1.59 -17.35 -28.06
N ASP A 433 -2.28 -16.22 -27.82
CA ASP A 433 -1.72 -14.88 -27.87
C ASP A 433 -1.91 -14.17 -26.53
N ILE A 434 -0.96 -13.33 -26.12
CA ILE A 434 -1.05 -12.55 -24.87
C ILE A 434 -2.27 -11.63 -24.84
N HIS A 435 -2.77 -11.21 -26.01
CA HIS A 435 -3.98 -10.42 -26.15
C HIS A 435 -5.25 -11.19 -25.80
N ASP A 436 -5.23 -12.53 -25.85
CA ASP A 436 -6.38 -13.36 -25.49
C ASP A 436 -6.70 -13.31 -23.99
N LEU A 437 -5.74 -12.90 -23.14
CA LEU A 437 -5.93 -12.75 -21.69
C LEU A 437 -7.09 -11.82 -21.32
N VAL A 438 -7.45 -10.89 -22.21
CA VAL A 438 -8.61 -10.00 -22.02
C VAL A 438 -9.89 -10.81 -21.84
N ASN A 439 -10.05 -11.87 -22.64
CA ASN A 439 -11.25 -12.70 -22.67
C ASN A 439 -11.19 -13.87 -21.69
N MET A 440 -10.15 -13.97 -20.87
CA MET A 440 -10.03 -15.04 -19.88
C MET A 440 -11.08 -14.83 -18.77
N PRO A 441 -11.94 -15.82 -18.49
CA PRO A 441 -12.87 -15.75 -17.35
C PRO A 441 -12.12 -15.81 -16.00
N ARG A 442 -12.66 -15.17 -14.96
CA ARG A 442 -12.16 -15.34 -13.59
C ARG A 442 -12.32 -16.79 -13.12
N GLY A 443 -11.35 -17.27 -12.34
CA GLY A 443 -11.29 -18.66 -11.85
C GLY A 443 -10.83 -19.67 -12.90
N SER A 444 -10.22 -19.23 -14.00
CA SER A 444 -9.76 -20.14 -15.07
C SER A 444 -8.39 -20.75 -14.75
N ILE A 445 -8.12 -21.95 -15.26
CA ILE A 445 -6.80 -22.58 -15.21
C ILE A 445 -6.05 -22.18 -16.48
N LEU A 446 -5.08 -21.28 -16.35
CA LEU A 446 -4.30 -20.77 -17.49
C LEU A 446 -3.30 -21.83 -17.96
N VAL A 447 -3.33 -22.18 -19.24
CA VAL A 447 -2.37 -23.10 -19.87
C VAL A 447 -1.58 -22.37 -20.95
N THR A 448 -0.26 -22.28 -20.78
CA THR A 448 0.66 -21.59 -21.70
C THR A 448 1.82 -22.50 -22.13
N ARG A 449 2.43 -22.18 -23.28
CA ARG A 449 3.64 -22.87 -23.74
C ARG A 449 4.89 -22.42 -23.01
N ASN A 450 4.99 -21.13 -22.73
CA ASN A 450 6.15 -20.51 -22.09
C ASN A 450 5.73 -19.70 -20.87
N SER A 451 6.51 -19.82 -19.80
CA SER A 451 6.54 -18.86 -18.69
C SER A 451 7.03 -17.50 -19.21
N THR A 452 6.27 -16.43 -19.00
CA THR A 452 6.70 -15.06 -19.35
C THR A 452 6.15 -14.04 -18.35
N PRO A 453 6.91 -12.99 -17.99
CA PRO A 453 6.43 -11.94 -17.06
C PRO A 453 5.21 -11.17 -17.57
N ARG A 454 4.92 -11.23 -18.87
CA ARG A 454 3.71 -10.61 -19.43
C ARG A 454 2.40 -11.27 -18.93
N LEU A 455 2.49 -12.45 -18.31
CA LEU A 455 1.36 -13.17 -17.71
C LEU A 455 0.88 -12.59 -16.37
N VAL A 456 1.53 -11.55 -15.84
CA VAL A 456 1.08 -10.85 -14.61
C VAL A 456 -0.40 -10.45 -14.71
N LYS A 457 -0.89 -10.08 -15.91
CA LYS A 457 -2.31 -9.75 -16.12
C LYS A 457 -3.27 -10.93 -15.93
N ALA A 458 -2.77 -12.16 -16.09
CA ALA A 458 -3.57 -13.36 -15.94
C ALA A 458 -3.71 -13.77 -14.47
N VAL A 459 -2.77 -13.37 -13.61
CA VAL A 459 -2.71 -13.70 -12.18
C VAL A 459 -4.03 -13.36 -11.48
N GLU A 460 -4.63 -12.20 -11.74
CA GLU A 460 -5.90 -11.80 -11.11
C GLU A 460 -7.07 -12.74 -11.43
N LYS A 461 -7.07 -13.31 -12.65
CA LYS A 461 -8.20 -14.10 -13.15
C LYS A 461 -7.93 -15.60 -13.06
N ALA A 462 -6.67 -16.02 -12.90
CA ALA A 462 -6.29 -17.42 -12.90
C ALA A 462 -6.50 -18.05 -11.52
N ALA A 463 -7.17 -19.20 -11.48
CA ALA A 463 -7.19 -20.07 -10.32
C ALA A 463 -5.87 -20.85 -10.20
N ALA A 464 -5.26 -21.24 -11.32
CA ALA A 464 -3.94 -21.86 -11.38
C ALA A 464 -3.27 -21.60 -12.72
N ILE A 465 -1.94 -21.80 -12.79
CA ILE A 465 -1.16 -21.63 -14.02
C ILE A 465 -0.35 -22.90 -14.33
N ILE A 466 -0.46 -23.39 -15.56
CA ILE A 466 0.29 -24.52 -16.09
C ILE A 466 1.13 -24.05 -17.29
N ALA A 467 2.45 -24.26 -17.24
CA ALA A 467 3.35 -23.93 -18.35
C ALA A 467 4.13 -25.14 -18.87
N GLU A 468 4.17 -25.32 -20.19
CA GLU A 468 4.98 -26.40 -20.81
C GLU A 468 6.48 -26.19 -20.62
N ARG A 469 6.93 -24.93 -20.66
CA ARG A 469 8.34 -24.51 -20.52
C ARG A 469 8.46 -23.36 -19.54
N GLY A 470 9.54 -23.37 -18.76
CA GLY A 470 9.89 -22.36 -17.77
C GLY A 470 10.67 -22.99 -16.63
N ASN A 471 11.38 -22.17 -15.86
CA ASN A 471 12.07 -22.60 -14.65
C ASN A 471 11.35 -22.08 -13.41
N THR A 472 11.56 -22.78 -12.31
CA THR A 472 11.07 -22.38 -10.99
C THR A 472 11.75 -21.12 -10.44
N THR A 473 12.79 -20.63 -11.09
CA THR A 473 13.59 -19.47 -10.70
C THR A 473 13.41 -18.25 -11.61
N ASP A 474 12.59 -18.37 -12.66
CA ASP A 474 12.34 -17.27 -13.60
C ASP A 474 11.43 -16.19 -12.97
N HIS A 475 11.43 -14.98 -13.51
CA HIS A 475 10.65 -13.85 -12.95
C HIS A 475 9.15 -14.14 -12.76
N MET A 476 8.51 -14.86 -13.69
CA MET A 476 7.11 -15.28 -13.50
C MET A 476 6.95 -16.12 -12.23
N ALA A 477 7.93 -16.96 -11.91
CA ALA A 477 7.87 -17.85 -10.75
C ALA A 477 7.84 -17.06 -9.45
N SER A 478 8.62 -15.97 -9.37
CA SER A 478 8.57 -15.04 -8.25
C SER A 478 7.20 -14.36 -8.13
N VAL A 479 6.64 -13.84 -9.23
CA VAL A 479 5.31 -13.21 -9.23
C VAL A 479 4.23 -14.19 -8.77
N VAL A 480 4.21 -15.41 -9.31
CA VAL A 480 3.15 -16.37 -9.02
C VAL A 480 3.19 -16.84 -7.55
N ARG A 481 4.39 -16.94 -6.96
CA ARG A 481 4.56 -17.15 -5.51
C ARG A 481 4.03 -15.98 -4.68
N GLU A 482 4.30 -14.76 -5.11
CA GLU A 482 3.86 -13.54 -4.42
C GLU A 482 2.32 -13.49 -4.31
N PHE A 483 1.63 -13.83 -5.39
CA PHE A 483 0.17 -13.87 -5.42
C PHE A 483 -0.42 -15.19 -4.89
N LYS A 484 0.44 -16.13 -4.44
CA LYS A 484 0.05 -17.46 -3.93
C LYS A 484 -0.89 -18.21 -4.88
N ILE A 485 -0.65 -18.08 -6.19
CA ILE A 485 -1.45 -18.81 -7.19
C ILE A 485 -0.80 -20.17 -7.42
N PRO A 486 -1.54 -21.29 -7.31
CA PRO A 486 -1.02 -22.61 -7.64
C PRO A 486 -0.42 -22.64 -9.05
N CYS A 487 0.84 -23.09 -9.17
CA CYS A 487 1.50 -23.12 -10.47
C CYS A 487 2.50 -24.24 -10.65
N ILE A 488 2.45 -24.84 -11.83
CA ILE A 488 3.31 -25.94 -12.26
C ILE A 488 3.96 -25.56 -13.60
N VAL A 489 5.29 -25.67 -13.67
CA VAL A 489 6.07 -25.48 -14.90
C VAL A 489 6.70 -26.79 -15.35
N LYS A 490 7.28 -26.81 -16.56
CA LYS A 490 7.84 -28.02 -17.18
C LYS A 490 6.84 -29.16 -17.27
N VAL A 491 5.61 -28.85 -17.67
CA VAL A 491 4.56 -29.84 -17.93
C VAL A 491 4.50 -30.12 -19.44
N PRO A 492 5.35 -31.00 -20.00
CA PRO A 492 5.41 -31.21 -21.44
C PRO A 492 4.06 -31.71 -21.96
N SER A 493 3.64 -31.19 -23.12
CA SER A 493 2.37 -31.53 -23.77
C SER A 493 1.12 -31.07 -23.03
N ALA A 494 1.21 -30.25 -21.97
CA ALA A 494 0.03 -29.68 -21.32
C ALA A 494 -0.85 -28.91 -22.32
N PHE A 495 -0.23 -28.21 -23.27
CA PHE A 495 -0.95 -27.44 -24.28
C PHE A 495 -1.60 -28.33 -25.34
N SER A 496 -1.16 -29.57 -25.57
CA SER A 496 -1.83 -30.48 -26.51
C SER A 496 -2.89 -31.35 -25.84
N ILE A 497 -2.65 -31.76 -24.59
CA ILE A 497 -3.53 -32.65 -23.83
C ILE A 497 -4.78 -31.92 -23.32
N LEU A 498 -4.60 -30.73 -22.72
CA LEU A 498 -5.70 -29.97 -22.14
C LEU A 498 -6.49 -29.23 -23.22
N LYS A 499 -7.83 -29.24 -23.09
CA LYS A 499 -8.76 -28.58 -24.02
C LYS A 499 -9.32 -27.31 -23.42
N ASN A 500 -9.52 -26.28 -24.25
CA ASN A 500 -10.11 -25.03 -23.79
C ASN A 500 -11.53 -25.27 -23.24
N GLY A 501 -11.85 -24.72 -22.08
CA GLY A 501 -13.13 -24.92 -21.38
C GLY A 501 -13.27 -26.22 -20.59
N GLN A 502 -12.27 -27.12 -20.64
CA GLN A 502 -12.25 -28.35 -19.85
C GLN A 502 -12.07 -28.01 -18.37
N GLU A 503 -12.89 -28.59 -17.50
CA GLU A 503 -12.73 -28.41 -16.06
C GLU A 503 -11.65 -29.35 -15.53
N VAL A 504 -10.70 -28.82 -14.77
CA VAL A 504 -9.57 -29.57 -14.21
C VAL A 504 -9.28 -29.12 -12.78
N THR A 505 -8.66 -30.03 -12.03
CA THR A 505 -8.11 -29.74 -10.71
C THR A 505 -6.59 -29.78 -10.80
N VAL A 506 -5.93 -28.70 -10.37
CA VAL A 506 -4.48 -28.54 -10.38
C VAL A 506 -3.98 -28.64 -8.96
N ASP A 507 -3.22 -29.70 -8.68
CA ASP A 507 -2.48 -29.89 -7.44
C ASP A 507 -1.03 -29.47 -7.68
N ALA A 508 -0.74 -28.20 -7.37
CA ALA A 508 0.60 -27.65 -7.50
C ALA A 508 1.52 -28.00 -6.32
N ILE A 509 1.03 -28.74 -5.31
CA ILE A 509 1.87 -29.26 -4.23
C ILE A 509 2.65 -30.47 -4.77
N HIS A 510 1.93 -31.39 -5.40
CA HIS A 510 2.51 -32.64 -5.92
C HIS A 510 2.87 -32.57 -7.42
N GLY A 511 2.51 -31.48 -8.09
CA GLY A 511 2.76 -31.28 -9.52
C GLY A 511 1.84 -32.11 -10.42
N ILE A 512 0.61 -32.38 -9.98
CA ILE A 512 -0.34 -33.30 -10.63
C ILE A 512 -1.57 -32.53 -11.13
N ILE A 513 -2.11 -32.95 -12.28
CA ILE A 513 -3.32 -32.37 -12.88
C ILE A 513 -4.35 -33.47 -13.10
N TYR A 514 -5.55 -33.29 -12.53
CA TYR A 514 -6.65 -34.24 -12.57
C TYR A 514 -7.78 -33.76 -13.50
N GLU A 515 -8.53 -34.71 -14.08
CA GLU A 515 -9.72 -34.41 -14.88
C GLU A 515 -10.94 -34.12 -14.01
N GLY A 516 -11.58 -32.98 -14.19
CA GLY A 516 -12.78 -32.61 -13.43
C GLY A 516 -12.47 -31.86 -12.13
N SER A 517 -13.50 -31.74 -11.30
CA SER A 517 -13.50 -30.95 -10.06
C SER A 517 -13.41 -31.87 -8.85
N PHE A 518 -12.35 -31.71 -8.04
CA PHE A 518 -12.13 -32.45 -6.79
C PHE A 518 -12.00 -31.49 -5.61
N PRO A 519 -13.13 -30.97 -5.07
CA PRO A 519 -13.14 -30.02 -3.95
C PRO A 519 -12.53 -30.57 -2.66
N GLU A 520 -12.42 -31.88 -2.52
CA GLU A 520 -11.85 -32.55 -1.35
C GLU A 520 -10.38 -32.15 -1.13
N LEU A 521 -9.62 -31.98 -2.22
CA LEU A 521 -8.21 -31.57 -2.18
C LEU A 521 -8.03 -30.11 -1.71
N ILE A 522 -9.04 -29.24 -1.90
CA ILE A 522 -9.01 -27.85 -1.42
C ILE A 522 -9.30 -27.78 0.09
N ARG A 523 -10.18 -28.65 0.61
CA ARG A 523 -10.56 -28.66 2.03
C ARG A 523 -9.41 -29.07 2.93
N GLU A 524 -8.60 -30.04 2.53
CA GLU A 524 -7.40 -30.43 3.28
C GLU A 524 -6.42 -29.28 3.43
N GLU A 525 -6.21 -28.45 2.40
CA GLU A 525 -5.35 -27.27 2.47
C GLU A 525 -5.86 -26.22 3.47
N THR A 526 -7.18 -26.00 3.50
CA THR A 526 -7.82 -25.00 4.38
C THR A 526 -7.71 -25.40 5.85
N GLU A 527 -7.91 -26.69 6.17
CA GLU A 527 -7.78 -27.23 7.53
C GLU A 527 -6.31 -27.29 8.01
N LEU A 528 -5.35 -27.42 7.08
CA LEU A 528 -3.91 -27.35 7.37
C LEU A 528 -3.44 -25.91 7.65
N HIS A 529 -3.99 -24.91 6.95
CA HIS A 529 -3.61 -23.50 7.10
C HIS A 529 -4.16 -22.83 8.36
N GLU A 530 -5.33 -23.23 8.86
CA GLU A 530 -5.90 -22.68 10.12
C GLU A 530 -5.01 -22.94 11.35
N LYS A 531 -4.08 -23.90 11.27
CA LYS A 531 -3.18 -24.22 12.38
C LYS A 531 -1.88 -23.40 12.45
N TRP A 532 -1.51 -22.63 11.41
CA TRP A 532 -0.09 -22.23 11.24
C TRP A 532 0.21 -20.82 10.74
N VAL A 533 -0.63 -19.83 11.06
CA VAL A 533 -0.16 -18.43 11.07
C VAL A 533 -0.37 -17.88 12.47
N ASP A 534 0.73 -17.63 13.19
CA ASP A 534 0.68 -16.82 14.41
C ASP A 534 0.49 -15.36 14.03
N VAL A 535 -0.66 -15.05 13.40
CA VAL A 535 -1.09 -13.69 13.02
C VAL A 535 -1.05 -12.78 14.26
N LYS A 536 -1.20 -13.37 15.46
CA LYS A 536 -1.15 -12.70 16.77
C LYS A 536 0.22 -12.09 17.10
N SER A 537 1.29 -12.52 16.43
CA SER A 537 2.65 -12.00 16.61
C SER A 537 2.97 -10.75 15.80
N THR A 538 2.16 -10.42 14.78
CA THR A 538 2.43 -9.26 13.91
C THR A 538 2.03 -7.95 14.60
N GLU A 539 2.84 -6.91 14.44
CA GLU A 539 2.61 -5.60 15.08
C GLU A 539 1.29 -4.97 14.62
N SER A 540 0.95 -5.14 13.33
CA SER A 540 -0.31 -4.70 12.74
C SER A 540 -1.52 -5.40 13.35
N TYR A 541 -1.49 -6.72 13.55
CA TYR A 541 -2.57 -7.43 14.22
C TYR A 541 -2.64 -7.07 15.70
N GLN A 542 -1.52 -6.87 16.39
CA GLN A 542 -1.54 -6.42 17.79
C GLN A 542 -2.09 -5.00 17.93
N LEU A 543 -1.83 -4.11 16.96
CA LEU A 543 -2.46 -2.79 16.89
C LEU A 543 -3.96 -2.93 16.63
N LEU A 544 -4.36 -3.68 15.60
CA LEU A 544 -5.77 -3.88 15.24
C LEU A 544 -6.55 -4.55 16.37
N HIS A 545 -5.97 -5.55 17.02
CA HIS A 545 -6.56 -6.25 18.16
C HIS A 545 -6.69 -5.32 19.38
N ARG A 546 -5.72 -4.44 19.65
CA ARG A 546 -5.85 -3.42 20.71
C ARG A 546 -6.93 -2.40 20.37
N LEU A 547 -6.96 -1.88 19.14
CA LEU A 547 -7.97 -0.92 18.68
C LEU A 547 -9.37 -1.54 18.68
N SER A 548 -9.50 -2.81 18.28
CA SER A 548 -10.79 -3.51 18.24
C SER A 548 -11.50 -3.53 19.59
N LYS A 549 -10.75 -3.61 20.70
CA LYS A 549 -11.30 -3.56 22.07
C LYS A 549 -11.86 -2.19 22.46
N LEU A 550 -11.40 -1.12 21.82
CA LEU A 550 -11.87 0.25 22.02
C LEU A 550 -12.94 0.65 21.01
N ILE A 551 -13.16 -0.16 19.97
CA ILE A 551 -14.09 0.15 18.89
C ILE A 551 -15.33 -0.72 18.98
N ILE A 552 -15.19 -2.05 19.07
CA ILE A 552 -16.26 -3.02 18.79
C ILE A 552 -17.18 -3.29 19.99
N PRO A 553 -16.69 -3.49 21.23
CA PRO A 553 -17.55 -3.88 22.34
C PRO A 553 -18.65 -2.85 22.59
N LEU A 554 -19.90 -3.31 22.69
CA LEU A 554 -21.04 -2.46 23.03
C LEU A 554 -21.44 -2.74 24.48
N HIS A 555 -21.16 -1.78 25.34
CA HIS A 555 -21.51 -1.80 26.77
C HIS A 555 -22.84 -1.07 27.02
N LEU A 556 -23.13 -0.01 26.25
CA LEU A 556 -24.37 0.76 26.32
C LEU A 556 -25.52 0.07 25.57
N THR A 557 -26.01 -1.03 26.11
CA THR A 557 -27.00 -1.88 25.42
C THR A 557 -28.45 -1.47 25.64
N ASP A 558 -28.84 -1.09 26.87
CA ASP A 558 -30.21 -0.65 27.19
C ASP A 558 -30.27 0.87 27.48
N PRO A 559 -30.98 1.65 26.64
CA PRO A 559 -31.11 3.10 26.80
C PRO A 559 -31.94 3.56 28.02
N ARG A 560 -32.59 2.64 28.73
CA ARG A 560 -33.40 2.93 29.92
C ARG A 560 -32.63 2.76 31.23
N GLU A 561 -31.41 2.25 31.18
CA GLU A 561 -30.58 2.07 32.36
C GLU A 561 -29.94 3.39 32.82
N GLN A 562 -29.69 3.51 34.13
CA GLN A 562 -29.15 4.75 34.73
C GLN A 562 -27.71 5.08 34.30
N ASN A 563 -27.01 4.08 33.76
CA ASN A 563 -25.67 4.17 33.19
C ASN A 563 -25.69 4.60 31.71
N PHE A 564 -26.86 4.80 31.08
CA PHE A 564 -26.93 5.28 29.70
C PHE A 564 -26.65 6.78 29.61
N LYS A 565 -25.38 7.15 29.76
CA LYS A 565 -24.90 8.53 29.84
C LYS A 565 -23.59 8.72 29.08
N PRO A 566 -23.26 9.95 28.64
CA PRO A 566 -22.00 10.22 27.94
C PRO A 566 -20.76 9.80 28.73
N GLU A 567 -20.82 9.92 30.07
CA GLU A 567 -19.69 9.59 30.94
C GLU A 567 -19.44 8.08 31.07
N CYS A 568 -20.35 7.24 30.58
CA CYS A 568 -20.27 5.78 30.60
C CYS A 568 -19.95 5.17 29.23
N CYS A 569 -19.66 6.00 28.21
CA CYS A 569 -19.18 5.51 26.92
C CYS A 569 -17.72 5.05 27.03
N GLU A 570 -17.46 3.76 26.87
CA GLU A 570 -16.10 3.20 26.93
C GLU A 570 -15.51 2.90 25.56
N THR A 571 -16.36 2.74 24.53
CA THR A 571 -15.94 2.43 23.15
C THR A 571 -16.55 3.37 22.11
N TRP A 572 -16.03 3.32 20.88
CA TRP A 572 -16.65 4.02 19.74
C TRP A 572 -18.07 3.53 19.45
N HIS A 573 -18.33 2.23 19.60
CA HIS A 573 -19.67 1.67 19.42
C HIS A 573 -20.66 2.18 20.48
N ASP A 574 -20.20 2.39 21.72
CA ASP A 574 -20.98 3.04 22.78
C ASP A 574 -21.36 4.48 22.43
N ILE A 575 -20.41 5.25 21.90
CA ILE A 575 -20.64 6.64 21.47
C ILE A 575 -21.67 6.68 20.34
N LEU A 576 -21.51 5.83 19.32
CA LEU A 576 -22.45 5.75 18.20
C LEU A 576 -23.87 5.37 18.68
N ARG A 577 -23.97 4.39 19.56
CA ARG A 577 -25.24 3.94 20.14
C ARG A 577 -25.91 5.04 20.97
N PHE A 578 -25.14 5.77 21.78
CA PHE A 578 -25.62 6.88 22.59
C PHE A 578 -26.10 8.05 21.72
N CYS A 579 -25.31 8.45 20.72
CA CYS A 579 -25.68 9.51 19.76
C CYS A 579 -26.95 9.14 18.99
N HIS A 580 -27.05 7.90 18.53
CA HIS A 580 -28.24 7.40 17.82
C HIS A 580 -29.50 7.48 18.69
N GLU A 581 -29.44 7.00 19.93
CA GLU A 581 -30.58 7.06 20.85
C GLU A 581 -30.95 8.49 21.22
N THR A 582 -29.96 9.36 21.43
CA THR A 582 -30.19 10.79 21.72
C THR A 582 -30.89 11.49 20.55
N ALA A 583 -30.46 11.19 19.31
CA ALA A 583 -31.10 11.72 18.11
C ALA A 583 -32.54 11.22 17.94
N LEU A 584 -32.81 9.94 18.23
CA LEU A 584 -34.17 9.40 18.23
C LEU A 584 -35.05 10.09 19.28
N ASN A 585 -34.56 10.26 20.51
CA ASN A 585 -35.30 10.93 21.58
C ASN A 585 -35.63 12.40 21.24
N GLU A 586 -34.68 13.15 20.67
CA GLU A 586 -34.93 14.52 20.20
C GLU A 586 -35.96 14.55 19.06
N MET A 587 -35.86 13.63 18.10
CA MET A 587 -36.83 13.51 17.01
C MET A 587 -38.24 13.22 17.53
N PHE A 588 -38.38 12.31 18.51
CA PHE A 588 -39.67 12.01 19.14
C PHE A 588 -40.22 13.20 19.95
N GLN A 589 -39.37 13.93 20.68
CA GLN A 589 -39.78 15.15 21.40
C GLN A 589 -40.22 16.27 20.46
N LEU A 590 -39.58 16.42 19.30
CA LEU A 590 -39.99 17.36 18.26
C LEU A 590 -41.36 16.96 17.69
N THR A 591 -41.60 15.68 17.43
CA THR A 591 -42.92 15.20 16.99
C THR A 591 -43.99 15.34 18.08
N GLU A 592 -43.67 15.17 19.36
CA GLU A 592 -44.65 15.38 20.45
C GLU A 592 -45.01 16.87 20.64
N ARG A 593 -44.08 17.79 20.36
CA ARG A 593 -44.38 19.23 20.35
C ARG A 593 -45.31 19.63 19.22
N ASP A 594 -45.22 18.97 18.06
CA ASP A 594 -46.14 19.19 16.93
C ASP A 594 -47.49 18.44 17.09
N VAL A 595 -47.51 17.32 17.80
CA VAL A 595 -48.74 16.54 18.07
C VAL A 595 -49.59 17.14 19.20
N CYS A 596 -49.04 18.03 20.02
CA CYS A 596 -49.84 18.80 20.99
C CYS A 596 -50.80 19.81 20.34
N ALA A 597 -50.75 19.99 19.01
CA ALA A 597 -51.73 20.77 18.24
C ALA A 597 -52.86 19.94 17.60
N SER A 598 -52.76 18.61 17.50
CA SER A 598 -53.92 17.80 17.06
C SER A 598 -53.80 16.31 17.42
N CYS A 599 -54.87 15.80 18.05
CA CYS A 599 -55.24 14.40 18.22
C CYS A 599 -54.51 13.57 19.30
N ALA A 600 -55.17 13.52 20.47
CA ALA A 600 -55.32 12.30 21.23
C ALA A 600 -56.00 11.20 20.37
N LEU A 601 -55.63 9.94 20.60
CA LEU A 601 -56.03 8.69 19.91
C LEU A 601 -55.11 8.27 18.76
N VAL A 602 -54.13 7.43 19.10
CA VAL A 602 -53.93 6.06 18.57
C VAL A 602 -52.69 5.51 19.29
N ARG A 603 -52.92 4.92 20.47
CA ARG A 603 -51.96 4.02 21.14
C ARG A 603 -52.46 2.60 20.90
N SER A 604 -51.86 1.90 19.94
CA SER A 604 -51.49 0.47 20.06
C SER A 604 -51.01 -0.05 18.71
N SER A 605 -50.02 -0.94 18.77
CA SER A 605 -49.60 -1.86 17.71
C SER A 605 -49.05 -1.24 16.42
N ARG A 606 -47.72 -1.01 16.35
CA ARG A 606 -46.91 -1.14 15.12
C ARG A 606 -45.38 -1.00 15.31
N GLY A 607 -44.84 -1.32 16.49
CA GLY A 607 -43.40 -1.21 16.78
C GLY A 607 -42.52 -2.35 16.27
N HIS A 608 -43.07 -3.52 15.92
CA HIS A 608 -42.26 -4.73 15.69
C HIS A 608 -41.94 -5.07 14.23
N GLU A 609 -42.48 -4.36 13.23
CA GLU A 609 -42.20 -4.67 11.81
C GLU A 609 -41.10 -3.78 11.20
N TYR A 610 -40.82 -2.60 11.76
CA TYR A 610 -39.76 -1.72 11.25
C TYR A 610 -38.35 -2.09 11.71
N GLU A 611 -38.21 -2.75 12.87
CA GLU A 611 -36.91 -3.21 13.38
C GLU A 611 -36.29 -4.31 12.51
N ARG A 612 -37.08 -5.15 11.82
CA ARG A 612 -36.53 -6.20 10.94
C ARG A 612 -36.06 -5.70 9.57
N PHE A 613 -36.62 -4.61 9.06
CA PHE A 613 -36.24 -4.08 7.75
C PHE A 613 -34.95 -3.25 7.81
N ALA A 614 -34.70 -2.54 8.91
CA ALA A 614 -33.47 -1.75 9.09
C ALA A 614 -32.21 -2.62 9.31
N TRP A 615 -32.35 -3.78 9.96
CA TRP A 615 -31.23 -4.70 10.19
C TRP A 615 -30.71 -5.38 8.92
N CYS A 616 -31.52 -5.48 7.85
CA CYS A 616 -31.07 -6.07 6.59
C CYS A 616 -30.19 -5.14 5.72
N HIS A 617 -30.31 -3.81 5.88
CA HIS A 617 -29.52 -2.85 5.10
C HIS A 617 -28.21 -2.44 5.76
N VAL A 618 -28.13 -2.43 7.10
CA VAL A 618 -26.87 -2.13 7.80
C VAL A 618 -25.89 -3.31 7.75
N ALA A 619 -26.39 -4.55 7.71
CA ALA A 619 -25.55 -5.74 7.59
C ALA A 619 -24.92 -5.94 6.20
N HIS A 620 -25.50 -5.37 5.13
CA HIS A 620 -24.94 -5.45 3.77
C HIS A 620 -23.89 -4.38 3.45
N GLY A 621 -23.74 -3.36 4.31
CA GLY A 621 -22.73 -2.30 4.12
C GLY A 621 -21.44 -2.50 4.92
N ILE A 622 -21.33 -3.59 5.69
CA ILE A 622 -20.21 -3.83 6.63
C ILE A 622 -19.52 -5.20 6.42
N PHE A 623 -20.01 -6.04 5.49
CA PHE A 623 -19.34 -7.28 5.10
C PHE A 623 -18.66 -7.18 3.75
#